data_AF-A0AA37GIZ2-F1
#
_entry.id   AF-A0AA37GIZ2-F1
#
_cell.length_a   1.000
_cell.length_b   1.000
_cell.length_c   1.000
_cell.angle_alpha   90.00
_cell.angle_beta   90.00
_cell.angle_gamma   90.00
#
_symmetry.space_group_name_H-M   'P 1'
#
loop_
_entity.id
_entity.type
_entity.pdbx_description
1 polymer ?
#
loop_
_entity_poly.entity_id
_entity_poly.type
_entity_poly.pdbx_seq_one_letter_code
_entity_poly.pdbx_strand_id
1 'polypeptide(L)'
;MLSLINSRTDAFFGSNHIFNQTIFDESRAYWTKDVLDADQLANSKIARQINSKAFNPNYTFTASVENFSLGEIAAPIIAFGDMSAGTVNKTLVEYFFLNERLPAELGWVKKENPIRQEDILSVVQMISKATSLTTGGEEEEVPHARMVRDLHTGFSLLAQKEN
;
A
#
# COMPACT_ATOMS: atom_id res chain seq x y z
N MET A 1 -15.65 6.93 -0.18
CA MET A 1 -15.02 6.04 -1.19
C MET A 1 -13.67 6.65 -1.52
N LEU A 2 -12.54 5.97 -1.26
CA LEU A 2 -11.24 6.51 -1.64
C LEU A 2 -11.11 6.46 -3.17
N SER A 3 -10.88 7.62 -3.79
CA SER A 3 -10.40 7.76 -5.16
C SER A 3 -8.98 8.32 -5.04
N LEU A 4 -8.02 7.75 -5.75
CA LEU A 4 -6.59 8.07 -5.74
C LEU A 4 -5.98 8.11 -4.35
N ILE A 5 -5.84 6.93 -3.74
CA ILE A 5 -5.40 6.71 -2.33
C ILE A 5 -4.17 7.53 -1.88
N ASN A 6 -3.28 7.86 -2.82
CA ASN A 6 -2.00 8.54 -2.55
C ASN A 6 -2.06 10.08 -2.62
N SER A 7 -3.21 10.70 -2.87
CA SER A 7 -3.25 12.18 -3.00
C SER A 7 -4.54 12.82 -2.51
N ARG A 8 -5.48 12.02 -1.99
CA ARG A 8 -6.83 12.48 -1.62
C ARG A 8 -7.13 12.16 -0.17
N THR A 9 -7.84 13.07 0.47
CA THR A 9 -8.31 12.88 1.85
C THR A 9 -9.44 11.87 1.90
N ASP A 10 -9.49 11.06 2.95
CA ASP A 10 -10.65 10.20 3.21
C ASP A 10 -11.92 11.04 3.33
N ALA A 11 -13.03 10.56 2.75
CA ALA A 11 -14.30 11.28 2.73
C ALA A 11 -14.84 11.68 4.12
N PHE A 12 -14.40 10.99 5.18
CA PHE A 12 -14.76 11.34 6.56
C PHE A 12 -14.12 12.67 7.02
N PHE A 13 -12.88 12.95 6.59
CA PHE A 13 -12.12 14.13 6.99
C PHE A 13 -12.25 15.31 6.01
N GLY A 14 -12.83 15.10 4.83
CA GLY A 14 -12.99 16.16 3.84
C GLY A 14 -13.29 15.63 2.44
N SER A 15 -12.80 16.34 1.42
CA SER A 15 -13.01 15.98 0.01
C SER A 15 -12.06 14.86 -0.43
N ASN A 16 -12.66 13.78 -0.93
CA ASN A 16 -12.00 12.66 -1.59
C ASN A 16 -11.78 12.85 -3.10
N HIS A 17 -12.06 14.06 -3.62
CA HIS A 17 -11.92 14.38 -5.05
C HIS A 17 -10.84 15.42 -5.32
N ILE A 18 -10.54 16.27 -4.33
CA ILE A 18 -9.59 17.38 -4.46
C ILE A 18 -8.19 16.94 -4.03
N PHE A 19 -7.18 17.31 -4.82
CA PHE A 19 -5.78 17.07 -4.47
C PHE A 19 -5.43 17.62 -3.10
N ASN A 20 -4.79 16.80 -2.29
CA ASN A 20 -4.30 17.15 -0.96
C ASN A 20 -2.79 16.93 -0.90
N GLN A 21 -2.05 18.05 -0.82
CA GLN A 21 -0.59 18.07 -0.77
C GLN A 21 -0.02 17.27 0.41
N THR A 22 -0.62 17.38 1.60
CA THR A 22 -0.16 16.66 2.79
C THR A 22 -0.26 15.15 2.60
N ILE A 23 -1.41 14.66 2.08
CA ILE A 23 -1.59 13.23 1.80
C ILE A 23 -0.62 12.76 0.73
N PHE A 24 -0.39 13.58 -0.30
CA PHE A 24 0.58 13.30 -1.33
C PHE A 24 2.01 13.20 -0.79
N ASP A 25 2.41 14.13 0.08
CA ASP A 25 3.74 14.13 0.69
C ASP A 25 3.95 12.93 1.63
N GLU A 26 2.92 12.49 2.35
CA GLU A 26 2.95 11.24 3.13
C GLU A 26 3.25 10.02 2.25
N SER A 27 2.54 9.88 1.12
CA SER A 27 2.78 8.80 0.17
C SER A 27 4.17 8.91 -0.48
N ARG A 28 4.56 10.13 -0.87
CA ARG A 28 5.84 10.44 -1.50
C ARG A 28 7.04 10.14 -0.60
N ALA A 29 6.88 10.15 0.71
CA ALA A 29 7.96 9.80 1.65
C ALA A 29 8.52 8.38 1.41
N TYR A 30 7.74 7.48 0.81
CA TYR A 30 8.16 6.11 0.45
C TYR A 30 8.83 6.02 -0.93
N TRP A 31 8.92 7.12 -1.68
CA TRP A 31 9.51 7.18 -3.01
C TRP A 31 10.98 7.59 -2.93
N THR A 32 11.81 6.69 -2.43
CA THR A 32 13.21 6.96 -2.05
C THR A 32 14.19 7.05 -3.22
N LYS A 33 13.82 6.56 -4.40
CA LYS A 33 14.64 6.54 -5.62
C LYS A 33 14.05 7.46 -6.69
N ASP A 34 14.88 7.87 -7.66
CA ASP A 34 14.44 8.66 -8.83
C ASP A 34 13.60 7.82 -9.82
N VAL A 35 13.84 6.51 -9.85
CA VAL A 35 13.01 5.53 -10.55
C VAL A 35 12.26 4.74 -9.50
N LEU A 36 10.93 4.87 -9.51
CA LEU A 36 10.05 4.15 -8.61
C LEU A 36 9.86 2.73 -9.11
N ASP A 37 9.96 1.76 -8.21
CA ASP A 37 9.62 0.35 -8.44
C ASP A 37 8.27 0.02 -7.78
N ALA A 38 7.79 -1.21 -8.03
CA ALA A 38 6.56 -1.72 -7.46
C ALA A 38 6.53 -1.66 -5.93
N ASP A 39 7.67 -1.90 -5.27
CA ASP A 39 7.81 -1.89 -3.82
C ASP A 39 7.59 -0.49 -3.24
N GLN A 40 8.24 0.55 -3.78
CA GLN A 40 8.05 1.93 -3.30
C GLN A 40 6.60 2.40 -3.46
N LEU A 41 5.95 2.01 -4.56
CA LEU A 41 4.54 2.34 -4.80
C LEU A 41 3.61 1.56 -3.85
N ALA A 42 3.84 0.26 -3.65
CA ALA A 42 3.09 -0.57 -2.71
C ALA A 42 3.25 -0.11 -1.26
N ASN A 43 4.46 0.26 -0.85
CA ASN A 43 4.75 0.81 0.47
C ASN A 43 3.94 2.10 0.75
N SER A 44 3.86 3.01 -0.23
CA SER A 44 3.05 4.22 -0.09
C SER A 44 1.56 3.91 0.11
N LYS A 45 1.02 2.91 -0.61
CA LYS A 45 -0.35 2.41 -0.44
C LYS A 45 -0.58 1.81 0.94
N ILE A 46 0.32 0.94 1.40
CA ILE A 46 0.22 0.30 2.72
C ILE A 46 0.22 1.36 3.82
N ALA A 47 1.11 2.35 3.74
CA ALA A 47 1.17 3.43 4.71
C ALA A 47 -0.14 4.21 4.79
N ARG A 48 -0.73 4.55 3.63
CA ARG A 48 -2.04 5.20 3.55
C ARG A 48 -3.17 4.34 4.10
N GLN A 49 -3.17 3.04 3.83
CA GLN A 49 -4.15 2.10 4.40
C GLN A 49 -4.05 2.03 5.92
N ILE A 50 -2.83 1.95 6.46
CA ILE A 50 -2.59 1.92 7.91
C ILE A 50 -3.08 3.22 8.56
N ASN A 51 -2.72 4.38 8.00
CA ASN A 51 -3.15 5.68 8.50
C ASN A 51 -4.68 5.80 8.49
N SER A 52 -5.31 5.49 7.37
CA SER A 52 -6.77 5.55 7.21
C SER A 52 -7.46 4.60 8.19
N LYS A 53 -6.99 3.36 8.33
CA LYS A 53 -7.53 2.38 9.28
C LYS A 53 -7.37 2.81 10.74
N ALA A 54 -6.28 3.50 11.07
CA ALA A 54 -5.99 3.94 12.44
C ALA A 54 -6.84 5.15 12.86
N PHE A 55 -7.09 6.09 11.95
CA PHE A 55 -7.66 7.39 12.31
C PHE A 55 -9.07 7.63 11.79
N ASN A 56 -9.48 7.02 10.67
CA ASN A 56 -10.82 7.19 10.13
C ASN A 56 -11.82 6.26 10.83
N PRO A 57 -12.74 6.77 11.68
CA PRO A 57 -13.72 5.94 12.37
C PRO A 57 -14.71 5.25 11.42
N ASN A 58 -14.84 5.75 10.18
CA ASN A 58 -15.67 5.17 9.13
C ASN A 58 -14.84 4.40 8.09
N TYR A 59 -13.64 3.95 8.45
CA TYR A 59 -12.78 3.20 7.54
C TYR A 59 -13.50 1.98 6.98
N THR A 60 -13.71 1.99 5.66
CA THR A 60 -14.34 0.90 4.93
C THR A 60 -13.47 0.58 3.73
N PHE A 61 -12.88 -0.61 3.74
CA PHE A 61 -11.95 -1.05 2.71
C PHE A 61 -12.24 -2.50 2.35
N THR A 62 -13.02 -2.69 1.28
CA THR A 62 -13.49 -4.02 0.84
C THR A 62 -12.55 -4.61 -0.21
N ALA A 63 -12.72 -5.89 -0.53
CA ALA A 63 -11.95 -6.53 -1.62
C ALA A 63 -12.13 -5.82 -2.97
N SER A 64 -13.31 -5.26 -3.24
CA SER A 64 -13.51 -4.47 -4.47
C SER A 64 -12.74 -3.15 -4.44
N VAL A 65 -12.63 -2.50 -3.28
CA VAL A 65 -11.82 -1.29 -3.11
C VAL A 65 -10.33 -1.63 -3.22
N GLU A 66 -9.90 -2.80 -2.73
CA GLU A 66 -8.53 -3.28 -2.89
C GLU A 66 -8.15 -3.39 -4.37
N ASN A 67 -8.96 -4.11 -5.17
CA ASN A 67 -8.68 -4.28 -6.60
C ASN A 67 -8.61 -2.96 -7.35
N PHE A 68 -9.51 -2.02 -7.03
CA PHE A 68 -9.48 -0.69 -7.62
C PHE A 68 -8.22 0.08 -7.21
N SER A 69 -7.89 0.06 -5.92
CA SER A 69 -6.69 0.71 -5.37
C SER A 69 -5.40 0.16 -5.97
N LEU A 70 -5.29 -1.15 -6.22
CA LEU A 70 -4.13 -1.71 -6.91
C LEU A 70 -3.98 -1.16 -8.33
N GLY A 71 -5.10 -1.01 -9.05
CA GLY A 71 -5.12 -0.37 -10.37
C GLY A 71 -4.65 1.09 -10.34
N GLU A 72 -5.07 1.86 -9.34
CA GLU A 72 -4.63 3.26 -9.16
C GLU A 72 -3.12 3.37 -8.89
N ILE A 73 -2.56 2.43 -8.12
CA ILE A 73 -1.12 2.39 -7.84
C ILE A 73 -0.32 1.89 -9.06
N ALA A 74 -0.88 1.02 -9.89
CA ALA A 74 -0.28 0.57 -11.14
C ALA A 74 -0.31 1.65 -12.25
N ALA A 75 -1.29 2.55 -12.21
CA ALA A 75 -1.55 3.52 -13.29
C ALA A 75 -0.32 4.39 -13.67
N PRO A 76 0.51 4.90 -12.75
CA PRO A 76 1.72 5.64 -13.12
C PRO A 76 2.73 4.81 -13.94
N ILE A 77 2.93 3.53 -13.60
CA ILE A 77 3.79 2.63 -14.39
C ILE A 77 3.18 2.41 -15.78
N ILE A 78 1.87 2.15 -15.82
CA ILE A 78 1.14 1.90 -17.08
C ILE A 78 1.20 3.13 -18.01
N ALA A 79 1.03 4.33 -17.47
CA ALA A 79 0.96 5.56 -18.27
C ALA A 79 2.35 6.12 -18.63
N PHE A 80 3.28 6.14 -17.67
CA PHE A 80 4.53 6.90 -17.75
C PHE A 80 5.80 6.03 -17.69
N GLY A 81 5.67 4.75 -17.37
CA GLY A 81 6.79 3.88 -17.03
C GLY A 81 7.04 2.72 -17.98
N ASP A 82 7.89 1.81 -17.53
CA ASP A 82 8.16 0.51 -18.13
C ASP A 82 7.30 -0.55 -17.43
N MET A 83 6.31 -1.08 -18.16
CA MET A 83 5.37 -2.08 -17.64
C MET A 83 6.03 -3.43 -17.41
N SER A 84 7.08 -3.76 -18.16
CA SER A 84 7.79 -5.04 -18.03
C SER A 84 8.70 -5.05 -16.80
N ALA A 85 9.35 -3.91 -16.53
CA ALA A 85 10.19 -3.74 -15.35
C ALA A 85 9.39 -3.36 -14.09
N GLY A 86 8.13 -2.94 -14.24
CA GLY A 86 7.33 -2.44 -13.12
C GLY A 86 7.91 -1.15 -12.53
N THR A 87 8.46 -0.28 -13.37
CA THR A 87 9.16 0.94 -12.93
C THR A 87 8.66 2.21 -13.61
N VAL A 88 8.81 3.35 -12.96
CA VAL A 88 8.40 4.66 -13.49
C VAL A 88 9.30 5.79 -12.98
N ASN A 89 9.57 6.79 -13.81
CA ASN A 89 10.33 7.98 -13.40
C ASN A 89 9.51 8.83 -12.41
N LYS A 90 10.06 9.05 -11.22
CA LYS A 90 9.42 9.80 -10.12
C LYS A 90 8.96 11.19 -10.54
N THR A 91 9.75 11.91 -11.31
CA THR A 91 9.43 13.29 -11.76
C THR A 91 8.16 13.32 -12.59
N LEU A 92 7.91 12.30 -13.44
CA LEU A 92 6.68 12.23 -14.23
C LEU A 92 5.45 11.98 -13.35
N VAL A 93 5.59 11.12 -12.34
CA VAL A 93 4.53 10.84 -11.37
C VAL A 93 4.20 12.08 -10.56
N GLU A 94 5.21 12.76 -10.02
CA GLU A 94 5.04 14.00 -9.26
C GLU A 94 4.37 15.09 -10.09
N TYR A 95 4.86 15.32 -11.32
CA TYR A 95 4.27 16.30 -12.21
C TYR A 95 2.79 16.00 -12.46
N PHE A 96 2.44 14.75 -12.72
CA PHE A 96 1.06 14.36 -12.98
C PHE A 96 0.13 14.67 -11.80
N PHE A 97 0.53 14.33 -10.58
CA PHE A 97 -0.29 14.60 -9.39
C PHE A 97 -0.36 16.08 -9.04
N LEU A 98 0.76 16.81 -9.13
CA LEU A 98 0.83 18.23 -8.73
C LEU A 98 0.14 19.16 -9.73
N ASN A 99 0.11 18.79 -11.01
CA ASN A 99 -0.45 19.62 -12.08
C ASN A 99 -1.76 19.08 -12.65
N GLU A 100 -2.17 17.88 -12.27
CA GLU A 100 -3.31 17.13 -12.84
C GLU A 100 -3.28 17.10 -14.37
N ARG A 101 -2.07 17.01 -14.93
CA ARG A 101 -1.79 17.16 -16.36
C ARG A 101 -0.74 16.16 -16.82
N LEU A 102 -0.88 15.70 -18.07
CA LEU A 102 0.11 14.83 -18.69
C LEU A 102 1.47 15.55 -18.82
N PRO A 103 2.59 14.91 -18.46
CA PRO A 103 3.92 15.56 -18.35
C PRO A 103 4.62 15.74 -19.71
N ALA A 104 3.91 16.21 -20.73
CA ALA A 104 4.46 16.41 -22.08
C ALA A 104 5.64 17.40 -22.09
N GLU A 105 5.61 18.41 -21.20
CA GLU A 105 6.70 19.39 -21.02
C GLU A 105 7.99 18.76 -20.47
N LEU A 106 7.89 17.60 -19.82
CA LEU A 106 9.03 16.81 -19.34
C LEU A 106 9.48 15.75 -20.38
N GLY A 107 8.95 15.81 -21.60
CA GLY A 107 9.29 14.88 -22.67
C GLY A 107 8.48 13.57 -22.64
N TRP A 108 7.46 13.44 -21.79
CA TRP A 108 6.56 12.30 -21.88
C TRP A 108 5.79 12.32 -23.19
N VAL A 109 5.71 11.17 -23.83
CA VAL A 109 4.89 10.94 -25.00
C VAL A 109 3.97 9.74 -24.76
N LYS A 110 2.81 9.75 -25.41
CA LYS A 110 1.91 8.60 -25.41
C LYS A 110 2.65 7.37 -25.94
N LYS A 111 2.43 6.20 -25.34
CA LYS A 111 2.95 4.92 -25.83
C LYS A 111 2.52 4.69 -27.28
N GLU A 112 3.48 4.30 -28.12
CA GLU A 112 3.27 4.01 -29.54
C GLU A 112 2.34 2.80 -29.72
N ASN A 113 2.61 1.74 -28.96
CA ASN A 113 1.80 0.53 -28.98
C ASN A 113 0.58 0.66 -28.04
N PRO A 114 -0.58 0.15 -28.44
CA PRO A 114 -1.73 0.05 -27.56
C PRO A 114 -1.40 -0.74 -26.30
N ILE A 115 -1.77 -0.20 -25.14
CA ILE A 115 -1.67 -0.90 -23.86
C ILE A 115 -2.72 -2.01 -23.85
N ARG A 116 -2.29 -3.27 -23.67
CA ARG A 116 -3.19 -4.41 -23.64
C ARG A 116 -3.66 -4.71 -22.22
N GLN A 117 -4.78 -5.42 -22.12
CA GLN A 117 -5.32 -5.85 -20.83
C GLN A 117 -4.32 -6.74 -20.06
N GLU A 118 -3.58 -7.60 -20.76
CA GLU A 118 -2.54 -8.46 -20.18
C GLU A 118 -1.40 -7.66 -19.55
N ASP A 119 -0.97 -6.56 -20.19
CA ASP A 119 0.07 -5.67 -19.65
C ASP A 119 -0.40 -5.01 -18.35
N ILE A 120 -1.65 -4.53 -18.33
CA ILE A 120 -2.26 -3.91 -17.14
C ILE A 120 -2.31 -4.91 -15.98
N LEU A 121 -2.79 -6.13 -16.25
CA LEU A 121 -2.89 -7.17 -15.24
C LEU A 121 -1.51 -7.58 -14.71
N SER A 122 -0.49 -7.62 -15.56
CA SER A 122 0.88 -7.92 -15.16
C SER A 122 1.41 -6.89 -14.16
N VAL A 123 1.26 -5.59 -14.45
CA VAL A 123 1.70 -4.52 -13.53
C VAL A 123 0.90 -4.56 -12.22
N VAL A 124 -0.42 -4.75 -12.29
CA VAL A 124 -1.28 -4.88 -11.10
C VAL A 124 -0.82 -6.06 -10.22
N GLN A 125 -0.46 -7.20 -10.82
CA GLN A 125 0.07 -8.35 -10.10
C GLN A 125 1.43 -8.06 -9.46
N MET A 126 2.33 -7.32 -10.12
CA MET A 126 3.60 -6.88 -9.52
C MET A 126 3.36 -6.04 -8.26
N ILE A 127 2.46 -5.04 -8.33
CA ILE A 127 2.09 -4.22 -7.17
C ILE A 127 1.43 -5.06 -6.09
N SER A 128 0.48 -5.93 -6.46
CA SER A 128 -0.22 -6.80 -5.53
C SER A 128 0.77 -7.69 -4.75
N LYS A 129 1.73 -8.30 -5.44
CA LYS A 129 2.80 -9.07 -4.79
C LYS A 129 3.66 -8.20 -3.87
N ALA A 130 4.01 -6.99 -4.30
CA ALA A 130 4.79 -6.03 -3.52
C ALA A 130 4.06 -5.52 -2.26
N THR A 131 2.72 -5.69 -2.17
CA THR A 131 2.00 -5.40 -0.91
C THR A 131 2.18 -6.47 0.16
N SER A 132 2.74 -7.64 -0.18
CA SER A 132 3.03 -8.68 0.79
C SER A 132 4.18 -8.26 1.71
N LEU A 133 3.93 -8.20 3.01
CA LEU A 133 4.96 -7.91 4.02
C LEU A 133 5.70 -9.16 4.49
N THR A 134 5.28 -10.36 4.05
CA THR A 134 5.99 -11.59 4.35
C THR A 134 7.12 -11.81 3.34
N THR A 135 8.32 -12.03 3.85
CA THR A 135 9.45 -12.51 3.07
C THR A 135 9.55 -14.02 3.34
N GLY A 136 9.40 -14.86 2.31
CA GLY A 136 9.35 -16.32 2.44
C GLY A 136 10.64 -16.94 2.97
N GLY A 137 10.95 -16.71 4.25
CA GLY A 137 11.99 -17.39 4.99
C GLY A 137 11.64 -18.88 5.12
N GLU A 138 12.67 -19.69 5.33
CA GLU A 138 12.48 -21.11 5.61
C GLU A 138 11.53 -21.24 6.81
N GLU A 139 10.41 -21.95 6.61
CA GLU A 139 9.60 -22.44 7.72
C GLU A 139 10.47 -23.47 8.45
N GLU A 140 11.32 -23.02 9.37
CA GLU A 140 11.85 -23.94 10.37
C GLU A 140 10.62 -24.52 11.07
N GLU A 141 10.37 -25.82 10.90
CA GLU A 141 9.35 -26.54 11.66
C GLU A 141 9.65 -26.30 13.13
N VAL A 142 8.93 -25.36 13.74
CA VAL A 142 9.00 -25.15 15.18
C VAL A 142 8.49 -26.45 15.78
N PRO A 143 9.32 -27.24 16.48
CA PRO A 143 8.82 -28.46 17.09
C PRO A 143 7.75 -27.99 18.06
N HIS A 144 6.49 -28.38 17.82
CA HIS A 144 5.44 -28.17 18.80
C HIS A 144 5.83 -28.98 20.03
N ALA A 145 6.60 -28.36 20.93
CA ALA A 145 6.85 -28.88 22.25
C ALA A 145 5.46 -29.10 22.84
N ARG A 146 5.12 -30.36 23.11
CA ARG A 146 3.86 -30.73 23.77
C ARG A 146 3.70 -29.79 24.95
N MET A 147 2.71 -28.92 24.87
CA MET A 147 2.38 -27.97 25.91
C MET A 147 2.02 -28.78 27.15
N VAL A 148 3.00 -28.97 28.05
CA VAL A 148 2.70 -29.34 29.43
C VAL A 148 1.90 -28.17 29.94
N ARG A 149 0.59 -28.37 30.19
CA ARG A 149 -0.32 -27.35 30.72
C ARG A 149 0.33 -26.76 31.96
N ASP A 150 0.88 -25.56 31.85
CA ASP A 150 1.36 -24.82 32.99
C ASP A 150 0.11 -24.30 33.73
N LEU A 151 -0.15 -24.92 34.88
CA LEU A 151 -1.37 -24.78 35.65
C LEU A 151 -1.23 -23.55 36.55
N HIS A 152 -1.32 -22.35 35.98
CA HIS A 152 -1.46 -21.10 36.75
C HIS A 152 -2.88 -20.96 37.34
N THR A 153 -3.31 -21.96 38.10
CA THR A 153 -4.38 -21.81 39.09
C THR A 153 -3.71 -21.65 40.45
N GLY A 154 -3.73 -20.41 40.97
CA GLY A 154 -3.18 -20.08 42.27
C GLY A 154 -3.78 -20.94 43.37
N PHE A 155 -2.96 -21.81 43.94
CA PHE A 155 -3.24 -22.43 45.23
C PHE A 155 -2.91 -21.39 46.30
N SER A 156 -3.95 -20.68 46.73
CA SER A 156 -3.89 -19.69 47.80
C SER A 156 -3.39 -20.38 49.07
N LEU A 157 -2.18 -20.02 49.49
CA LEU A 157 -1.55 -20.45 50.71
C LEU A 157 -2.15 -19.62 51.87
N LEU A 158 -3.16 -20.15 52.55
CA LEU A 158 -3.59 -19.65 53.85
C LEU A 158 -3.78 -20.82 54.82
N ALA A 159 -2.66 -21.38 55.26
CA ALA A 159 -2.58 -22.02 56.55
C ALA A 159 -2.01 -20.98 57.54
N GLN A 160 -2.89 -20.32 58.30
CA GLN A 160 -2.58 -19.77 59.62
C GLN A 160 -3.85 -19.24 60.31
N LYS A 161 -4.39 -20.00 61.26
CA LYS A 161 -4.62 -19.53 62.64
C LYS A 161 -4.95 -20.69 63.58
N GLU A 162 -4.12 -20.80 64.61
CA GLU A 162 -4.34 -21.58 65.83
C GLU A 162 -5.56 -21.03 66.60
N ASN A 163 -6.39 -21.92 67.14
CA ASN A 163 -6.66 -22.08 68.58
C ASN A 163 -7.43 -23.38 68.85
#